data_AF-A0A2V7V4J9-F1
#
_entry.id   AF-A0A2V7V4J9-F1
#
_cell.length_a   1.000
_cell.length_b   1.000
_cell.length_c   1.000
_cell.angle_alpha   90.00
_cell.angle_beta   90.00
_cell.angle_gamma   90.00
#
_symmetry.space_group_name_H-M   'P 1'
#
loop_
_entity.id
_entity.type
_entity.pdbx_description
1 polymer ?
#
loop_
_entity_poly.entity_id
_entity_poly.type
_entity_poly.pdbx_seq_one_letter_code
_entity_poly.pdbx_strand_id
1 'polypeptide(L)'
;MSSRTRALERAIEAALTVGVGLSGLLLVSGLVVGAPHLLWWGVLLLILTPLVRVVVVTIGLVLDHDWLFSAVSFFVLAVLLSSIYVAGRL
;
A
#
# COMPACT_ATOMS: atom_id res chain seq x y z
N MET A 1 -8.44 -15.03 -20.37
CA MET A 1 -8.09 -14.11 -19.25
C MET A 1 -9.37 -13.61 -18.62
N SER A 2 -9.58 -13.84 -17.32
CA SER A 2 -10.88 -13.66 -16.67
C SER A 2 -11.19 -12.17 -16.44
N SER A 3 -12.47 -11.81 -16.40
CA SER A 3 -12.93 -10.44 -16.11
C SER A 3 -12.50 -9.95 -14.72
N ARG A 4 -12.23 -10.86 -13.78
CA ARG A 4 -11.78 -10.58 -12.41
C ARG A 4 -10.34 -10.09 -12.33
N THR A 5 -9.42 -10.67 -13.11
CA THR A 5 -8.01 -10.25 -13.12
C THR A 5 -7.86 -8.78 -13.52
N ARG A 6 -8.65 -8.33 -14.51
CA ARG A 6 -8.71 -6.93 -14.94
C ARG A 6 -9.30 -5.99 -13.90
N ALA A 7 -10.25 -6.47 -13.09
CA ALA A 7 -10.81 -5.68 -11.99
C ALA A 7 -9.79 -5.49 -10.87
N LEU A 8 -9.02 -6.54 -10.56
CA LEU A 8 -7.96 -6.50 -9.56
C LEU A 8 -6.84 -5.54 -9.97
N GLU A 9 -6.40 -5.62 -11.22
CA GLU A 9 -5.35 -4.75 -11.78
C GLU A 9 -5.74 -3.27 -11.70
N ARG A 10 -6.98 -2.92 -12.09
CA ARG A 10 -7.51 -1.56 -11.95
C ARG A 10 -7.65 -1.12 -10.50
N ALA A 11 -8.05 -2.01 -9.60
CA ALA A 11 -8.15 -1.68 -8.18
C ALA A 11 -6.76 -1.38 -7.58
N ILE A 12 -5.74 -2.14 -7.98
CA ILE A 12 -4.35 -1.92 -7.57
C ILE A 12 -3.83 -0.58 -8.12
N GLU A 13 -4.04 -0.34 -9.42
CA GLU A 13 -3.61 0.90 -10.08
C GLU A 13 -4.33 2.13 -9.52
N ALA A 14 -5.64 2.03 -9.26
CA ALA A 14 -6.41 3.09 -8.63
C ALA A 14 -5.97 3.35 -7.19
N ALA A 15 -5.76 2.30 -6.39
CA ALA A 15 -5.29 2.45 -5.00
C ALA A 15 -3.89 3.09 -4.94
N LEU A 16 -2.99 2.70 -5.85
CA LEU A 16 -1.66 3.29 -5.97
C LEU A 16 -1.72 4.76 -6.37
N THR A 17 -2.45 5.07 -7.43
CA THR A 17 -2.56 6.43 -7.98
C THR A 17 -3.21 7.38 -6.97
N VAL A 18 -4.31 6.95 -6.35
CA VAL A 18 -5.05 7.75 -5.37
C VAL A 18 -4.25 7.91 -4.09
N GLY A 19 -3.65 6.83 -3.57
CA GLY A 19 -2.86 6.84 -2.33
C GLY A 19 -1.61 7.73 -2.44
N VAL A 20 -0.83 7.57 -3.51
CA VAL A 20 0.36 8.40 -3.76
C VAL A 20 -0.04 9.85 -4.05
N GLY A 21 -1.09 10.08 -4.84
CA GLY A 21 -1.58 11.42 -5.15
C GLY A 21 -2.03 12.20 -3.92
N LEU A 22 -2.86 11.58 -3.07
CA LEU A 22 -3.31 12.18 -1.80
C LEU A 22 -2.15 12.45 -0.85
N SER A 23 -1.22 11.49 -0.71
CA SER A 23 -0.08 11.66 0.17
C SER A 23 0.85 12.78 -0.29
N GLY A 24 1.11 12.86 -1.60
CA GLY A 24 1.91 13.93 -2.19
C GLY A 24 1.29 15.30 -1.97
N LEU A 25 -0.04 15.43 -2.14
CA LEU A 25 -0.76 16.67 -1.86
C LEU A 25 -0.67 17.08 -0.39
N LEU A 26 -0.82 16.13 0.55
CA LEU A 26 -0.70 16.39 1.99
C LEU A 26 0.72 16.78 2.39
N LEU A 27 1.74 16.17 1.78
CA LEU A 27 3.13 16.53 2.01
C LEU A 27 3.47 17.93 1.51
N VAL A 28 3.11 18.23 0.25
CA VAL A 28 3.35 19.55 -0.36
C VAL A 28 2.61 20.63 0.42
N SER A 29 1.33 20.41 0.76
CA SER A 29 0.57 21.37 1.56
C SER A 29 1.12 21.53 2.98
N GLY A 30 1.56 20.44 3.64
CA GLY A 30 2.20 20.51 4.95
C GLY A 30 3.50 21.29 4.95
N LEU A 31 4.31 21.15 3.90
CA LEU A 31 5.57 21.89 3.70
C LEU A 31 5.33 23.38 3.42
N VAL A 32 4.38 23.69 2.54
CA VAL A 32 4.06 25.08 2.16
C VAL A 32 3.43 25.86 3.33
N VAL A 33 2.57 25.20 4.11
CA VAL A 33 1.86 25.82 5.25
C VAL A 33 2.68 25.76 6.53
N GLY A 34 3.78 24.99 6.58
CA GLY A 34 4.57 24.78 7.79
C GLY A 34 3.81 24.01 8.88
N ALA A 35 2.85 23.18 8.48
CA ALA A 35 1.93 22.45 9.36
C ALA A 35 2.44 21.02 9.60
N PRO A 36 3.13 20.74 10.73
CA PRO A 36 3.74 19.43 10.98
C PRO A 36 2.71 18.28 11.07
N HIS A 37 1.46 18.58 11.44
CA HIS A 37 0.38 17.60 11.47
C HIS A 37 -0.01 17.11 10.07
N LEU A 38 0.04 17.98 9.06
CA LEU A 38 -0.28 17.61 7.66
C LEU A 38 0.81 16.73 7.05
N LEU A 39 2.07 17.01 7.36
CA LEU A 39 3.20 16.16 6.98
C LEU A 39 3.08 14.76 7.58
N TRP A 40 2.71 14.68 8.86
CA TRP A 40 2.52 13.40 9.54
C TRP A 40 1.43 12.56 8.87
N TRP A 41 0.30 13.17 8.51
CA TRP A 41 -0.77 12.50 7.77
C TRP A 41 -0.34 12.07 6.36
N GLY A 42 0.42 12.90 5.64
CA GLY A 42 0.95 12.55 4.31
C GLY A 42 1.94 11.38 4.36
N VAL A 43 2.84 11.37 5.34
CA VAL A 43 3.78 10.25 5.57
C VAL A 43 3.03 8.98 5.99
N LEU A 44 2.03 9.10 6.89
CA LEU A 44 1.23 7.97 7.32
C LEU A 44 0.49 7.34 6.13
N LEU A 45 -0.14 8.14 5.27
CA LEU A 45 -0.80 7.67 4.05
C LEU A 45 0.18 7.01 3.07
N LEU A 46 1.40 7.55 2.92
CA LEU A 46 2.45 6.93 2.10
C LEU A 46 2.83 5.53 2.60
N ILE A 47 2.95 5.36 3.92
CA ILE A 47 3.26 4.05 4.54
C ILE A 47 2.06 3.11 4.47
N LEU A 48 0.83 3.63 4.57
CA LEU A 48 -0.40 2.84 4.53
C LEU A 48 -0.74 2.34 3.11
N THR A 49 -0.40 3.11 2.08
CA THR A 49 -0.65 2.77 0.67
C THR A 49 -0.13 1.37 0.27
N PRO A 50 1.15 1.00 0.54
CA PRO A 50 1.64 -0.34 0.25
C PRO A 50 0.98 -1.43 1.11
N LEU A 51 0.55 -1.14 2.34
CA LEU A 51 -0.18 -2.12 3.17
C LEU A 51 -1.53 -2.47 2.54
N VAL A 52 -2.31 -1.46 2.16
CA VAL A 52 -3.61 -1.67 1.47
C VAL A 52 -3.39 -2.42 0.16
N ARG A 53 -2.36 -2.07 -0.61
CA ARG A 53 -1.99 -2.76 -1.85
C ARG A 53 -1.74 -4.25 -1.62
N VAL A 54 -0.93 -4.62 -0.63
CA VAL A 54 -0.60 -6.01 -0.32
C VAL A 54 -1.84 -6.79 0.14
N VAL A 55 -2.73 -6.18 0.94
CA VAL A 55 -3.99 -6.80 1.37
C VAL A 55 -4.91 -7.08 0.18
N VAL A 56 -5.12 -6.10 -0.71
CA VAL A 56 -5.97 -6.26 -1.91
C VAL A 56 -5.43 -7.36 -2.83
N VAL A 57 -4.11 -7.39 -3.04
CA VAL A 57 -3.45 -8.44 -3.83
C VAL A 57 -3.62 -9.81 -3.18
N THR A 58 -3.40 -9.92 -1.87
CA THR A 58 -3.53 -11.19 -1.14
C THR A 58 -4.96 -11.73 -1.20
N ILE A 59 -5.98 -10.88 -1.01
CA ILE A 59 -7.38 -11.28 -1.12
C ILE A 59 -7.72 -11.73 -2.54
N GLY A 60 -7.25 -11.01 -3.56
CA GLY A 60 -7.46 -11.38 -4.96
C GLY A 60 -6.87 -12.75 -5.31
N LEU A 61 -5.69 -13.06 -4.78
CA LEU A 61 -4.97 -14.30 -5.05
C LEU A 61 -5.54 -15.52 -4.32
N VAL A 62 -5.97 -15.33 -3.07
CA VAL A 62 -6.66 -16.38 -2.31
C VAL A 62 -7.95 -16.81 -3.00
N LEU A 63 -8.65 -15.86 -3.65
CA LEU A 63 -9.88 -16.15 -4.40
C LEU A 63 -9.63 -16.82 -5.76
N ASP A 64 -8.45 -16.63 -6.38
CA ASP A 64 -8.09 -17.22 -7.69
C ASP A 64 -7.35 -18.59 -7.57
N HIS A 65 -7.05 -19.07 -6.35
CA HIS A 65 -6.45 -20.40 -6.07
C HIS A 65 -5.05 -20.63 -6.70
N ASP A 66 -4.28 -19.56 -6.91
CA ASP A 66 -2.93 -19.61 -7.51
C ASP A 66 -1.83 -19.49 -6.43
N TRP A 67 -1.29 -20.64 -6.03
CA TRP A 67 -0.49 -20.82 -4.81
C TRP A 67 0.89 -20.13 -4.85
N LEU A 68 1.49 -19.97 -6.04
CA LEU A 68 2.80 -19.31 -6.20
C LEU A 68 2.75 -17.83 -5.86
N PHE A 69 1.70 -17.14 -6.31
CA PHE A 69 1.56 -15.71 -6.13
C PHE A 69 1.15 -15.34 -4.69
N SER A 70 0.36 -16.20 -4.04
CA SER A 70 0.05 -16.08 -2.61
C SER A 70 1.31 -16.21 -1.76
N ALA A 71 2.22 -17.13 -2.10
CA ALA A 71 3.50 -17.30 -1.40
C ALA A 71 4.41 -16.07 -1.53
N VAL A 72 4.49 -15.47 -2.73
CA VAL A 72 5.26 -14.23 -2.95
C VAL A 72 4.66 -13.05 -2.19
N SER A 73 3.32 -12.89 -2.20
CA SER A 73 2.65 -11.81 -1.46
C SER A 73 2.83 -11.96 0.05
N PHE A 74 2.74 -13.19 0.56
CA PHE A 74 3.00 -13.49 1.97
C PHE A 74 4.46 -13.19 2.36
N PHE A 75 5.41 -13.51 1.49
CA PHE A 75 6.81 -13.15 1.70
C PHE A 75 7.02 -11.63 1.78
N VAL A 76 6.43 -10.87 0.85
CA VAL A 76 6.48 -9.39 0.87
C VAL A 76 5.84 -8.83 2.16
N LEU A 77 4.70 -9.38 2.58
CA LEU A 77 4.03 -8.98 3.82
C LEU A 77 4.92 -9.24 5.05
N ALA A 78 5.61 -10.39 5.09
CA ALA A 78 6.55 -10.73 6.16
C ALA A 78 7.75 -9.77 6.20
N VAL A 79 8.27 -9.36 5.04
CA VAL A 79 9.35 -8.36 4.93
C VAL A 79 8.88 -6.98 5.42
N LEU A 80 7.65 -6.56 5.09
CA LEU A 80 7.11 -5.29 5.58
C LEU A 80 6.91 -5.31 7.10
N LEU A 81 6.38 -6.40 7.65
CA LEU A 81 6.20 -6.58 9.09
C LEU A 81 7.54 -6.59 9.83
N SER A 82 8.56 -7.26 9.30
CA SER A 82 9.89 -7.26 9.91
C SER A 82 10.55 -5.88 9.86
N SER A 83 10.35 -5.14 8.78
CA SER A 83 10.83 -3.76 8.66
C SER A 83 10.17 -2.83 9.68
N ILE A 84 8.85 -2.93 9.87
CA ILE A 84 8.12 -2.19 10.91
C ILE A 84 8.61 -2.59 12.31
N TYR A 85 8.80 -3.88 12.57
CA TYR A 85 9.27 -4.38 13.85
C TYR A 85 10.68 -3.88 14.19
N VAL A 86 11.59 -3.83 13.20
CA VAL A 86 12.93 -3.28 13.37
C VAL A 86 12.88 -1.77 13.58
N ALA A 87 12.08 -1.05 12.79
CA ALA A 87 11.92 0.40 12.92
C ALA A 87 11.33 0.82 14.28
N GLY A 88 10.40 0.03 14.84
CA GLY A 88 9.83 0.31 16.17
C GLY A 88 10.75 -0.05 17.34
N ARG A 89 11.87 -0.73 17.08
CA ARG A 89 12.87 -1.10 18.10
C ARG A 89 14.08 -0.18 18.13
N LEU A 90 14.21 0.70 17.14
CA LEU A 90 15.23 1.76 17.04
C LEU A 90 14.72 3.05 17.70
#